data_AF-A0A154MVI6-F1
#
_entry.id   AF-A0A154MVI6-F1
#
_cell.length_a   1.000
_cell.length_b   1.000
_cell.length_c   1.000
_cell.angle_alpha   90.00
_cell.angle_beta   90.00
_cell.angle_gamma   90.00
#
_symmetry.space_group_name_H-M   'P 1'
#
loop_
_entity.id
_entity.type
_entity.pdbx_description
1 polymer ?
#
loop_
_entity_poly.entity_id
_entity_poly.type
_entity_poly.pdbx_seq_one_letter_code
_entity_poly.pdbx_strand_id
1 'polypeptide(L)'
;MQRLAQPMNKATHDLADYIGEIARTAEYLTRVRVSRDPHLCDVPWGICPDHGVTLRSLEDRAWCTATGCGNTWTYDRLHTPCTEPAAAIATDRDGVTGSLCSAHASDAAQRLDGCSIEYLDHRATNS
;
A
#
# COMPACT_ATOMS: atom_id res chain seq x y z
N MET A 1 18.20 -11.43 46.13
CA MET A 1 17.63 -11.86 44.83
C MET A 1 17.28 -10.72 43.86
N GLN A 2 17.26 -9.44 44.25
CA GLN A 2 16.93 -8.33 43.32
C GLN A 2 17.99 -7.99 42.26
N ARG A 3 19.27 -8.33 42.47
CA ARG A 3 20.39 -7.93 41.58
C ARG A 3 20.40 -8.59 40.18
N LEU A 4 19.72 -9.72 40.00
CA LEU A 4 19.66 -10.46 38.72
C LEU A 4 18.34 -10.26 37.96
N ALA A 5 17.29 -9.76 38.61
CA ALA A 5 15.98 -9.56 37.99
C ALA A 5 15.97 -8.39 37.00
N GLN A 6 16.68 -7.31 37.32
CA GLN A 6 16.73 -6.11 36.49
C GLN A 6 17.42 -6.31 35.12
N PRO A 7 18.61 -6.95 35.02
CA PRO A 7 19.20 -7.23 33.72
C PRO A 7 18.37 -8.22 32.88
N MET A 8 17.68 -9.16 33.53
CA MET A 8 16.81 -10.12 32.84
C MET A 8 15.52 -9.47 32.32
N ASN A 9 14.93 -8.55 33.08
CA ASN A 9 13.78 -7.74 32.63
C ASN A 9 14.16 -6.82 31.47
N LYS A 10 15.36 -6.24 31.49
CA LYS A 10 15.85 -5.45 30.36
C LYS A 10 16.04 -6.31 29.11
N ALA A 11 16.74 -7.43 29.23
CA ALA A 11 16.99 -8.31 28.09
C ALA A 11 15.69 -8.87 27.47
N THR A 12 14.66 -9.14 28.28
CA THR A 12 13.35 -9.58 27.78
C THR A 12 12.59 -8.46 27.08
N HIS A 13 12.67 -7.22 27.56
CA HIS A 13 12.12 -6.06 26.87
C HIS A 13 12.82 -5.81 25.53
N ASP A 14 14.16 -5.76 25.52
CA ASP A 14 14.95 -5.57 24.30
C ASP A 14 14.63 -6.66 23.25
N LEU A 15 14.49 -7.92 23.69
CA LEU A 15 14.09 -9.03 22.81
C LEU A 15 12.66 -8.85 22.27
N ALA A 16 11.71 -8.42 23.10
CA ALA A 16 10.34 -8.17 22.66
C ALA A 16 10.28 -7.04 21.61
N ASP A 17 11.07 -5.99 21.80
CA ASP A 17 11.19 -4.88 20.86
C ASP A 17 11.74 -5.35 19.51
N TYR A 18 12.82 -6.13 19.51
CA TYR A 18 13.39 -6.72 18.29
C TYR A 18 12.41 -7.66 17.57
N ILE A 19 11.68 -8.50 18.30
CA ILE A 19 10.64 -9.35 17.70
C ILE A 19 9.56 -8.49 17.03
N GLY A 20 9.17 -7.38 17.66
CA GLY A 20 8.23 -6.42 17.08
C GLY A 20 8.74 -5.77 15.79
N GLU A 21 10.02 -5.38 15.73
CA GLU A 21 10.66 -4.85 14.52
C GLU A 21 10.72 -5.88 13.39
N ILE A 22 11.08 -7.14 13.70
CA ILE A 22 11.11 -8.23 12.73
C ILE A 22 9.72 -8.49 12.16
N ALA A 23 8.69 -8.53 13.01
CA ALA A 23 7.31 -8.73 12.57
C ALA A 23 6.84 -7.62 11.62
N ARG A 24 7.05 -6.35 11.98
CA ARG A 24 6.72 -5.20 11.10
C ARG A 24 7.46 -5.27 9.76
N THR A 25 8.75 -5.62 9.79
CA THR A 25 9.55 -5.75 8.58
C THR A 25 9.06 -6.89 7.69
N ALA A 26 8.67 -8.03 8.28
CA ALA A 26 8.12 -9.16 7.54
C ALA A 26 6.76 -8.82 6.89
N GLU A 27 5.90 -8.07 7.58
CA GLU A 27 4.63 -7.56 7.04
C GLU A 27 4.87 -6.59 5.87
N TYR A 28 5.81 -5.65 6.02
CA TYR A 28 6.20 -4.74 4.95
C TYR A 28 6.72 -5.50 3.71
N LEU A 29 7.65 -6.44 3.90
CA LEU A 29 8.18 -7.26 2.81
C LEU A 29 7.10 -8.13 2.15
N THR A 30 6.13 -8.61 2.92
CA THR A 30 4.96 -9.31 2.36
C THR A 30 4.20 -8.39 1.41
N ARG A 31 3.94 -7.14 1.81
CA ARG A 31 3.23 -6.16 0.96
C ARG A 31 4.01 -5.83 -0.31
N VAL A 32 5.32 -5.65 -0.20
CA VAL A 32 6.22 -5.41 -1.36
C VAL A 32 6.28 -6.62 -2.28
N ARG A 33 6.23 -7.85 -1.76
CA ARG A 33 6.21 -9.07 -2.59
C ARG A 33 4.89 -9.25 -3.33
N VAL A 34 3.78 -8.93 -2.67
CA VAL A 34 2.43 -8.97 -3.23
C VAL A 34 2.27 -8.03 -4.43
N SER A 35 3.05 -6.95 -4.51
CA SER A 35 3.05 -6.04 -5.68
C SER A 35 3.56 -6.66 -6.99
N ARG A 36 3.85 -7.96 -7.02
CA ARG A 36 4.14 -8.74 -8.24
C ARG A 36 2.95 -9.62 -8.67
N ASP A 37 1.84 -9.56 -7.95
CA ASP A 37 0.60 -10.22 -8.34
C ASP A 37 -0.04 -9.45 -9.51
N PRO A 38 -0.23 -10.08 -10.69
CA PRO A 38 -0.80 -9.42 -11.86
C PRO A 38 -2.27 -8.98 -11.66
N HIS A 39 -2.95 -9.40 -10.59
CA HIS A 39 -4.29 -8.96 -10.25
C HIS A 39 -4.31 -7.68 -9.40
N LEU A 40 -3.16 -7.13 -9.03
CA LEU A 40 -3.05 -5.93 -8.21
C LEU A 40 -2.50 -4.74 -9.00
N CYS A 41 -2.67 -3.56 -8.43
CA CYS A 41 -2.15 -2.33 -8.99
C CYS A 41 -0.61 -2.27 -8.90
N ASP A 42 0.03 -1.93 -10.02
CA ASP A 42 1.50 -1.86 -10.16
C ASP A 42 2.11 -0.58 -9.55
N VAL A 43 1.28 0.36 -9.07
CA VAL A 43 1.76 1.66 -8.58
C VAL A 43 2.50 1.50 -7.26
N PRO A 44 3.75 2.02 -7.13
CA PRO A 44 4.61 1.75 -5.98
C PRO A 44 4.27 2.57 -4.73
N TRP A 45 3.18 3.33 -4.74
CA TRP A 45 2.65 4.07 -3.60
C TRP A 45 1.17 3.77 -3.40
N GLY A 46 0.69 3.89 -2.17
CA GLY A 46 -0.70 3.68 -1.83
C GLY A 46 -1.56 4.93 -2.01
N ILE A 47 -2.87 4.70 -2.10
CA ILE A 47 -3.89 5.72 -2.32
C ILE A 47 -5.10 5.48 -1.42
N CYS A 48 -5.94 6.49 -1.19
CA CYS A 48 -7.25 6.26 -0.60
C CYS A 48 -8.15 5.63 -1.67
N PRO A 49 -8.76 4.44 -1.43
CA PRO A 49 -9.63 3.81 -2.42
C PRO A 49 -10.81 4.72 -2.85
N ASP A 50 -11.32 5.52 -1.92
CA ASP A 50 -12.48 6.38 -2.15
C ASP A 50 -12.13 7.79 -2.65
N HIS A 51 -10.95 8.30 -2.29
CA HIS A 51 -10.61 9.73 -2.47
C HIS A 51 -9.33 9.98 -3.26
N GLY A 52 -8.70 8.95 -3.82
CA GLY A 52 -7.50 9.14 -4.62
C GLY A 52 -6.30 9.63 -3.80
N VAL A 53 -5.44 10.44 -4.41
CA VAL A 53 -4.12 10.88 -3.91
C VAL A 53 -4.28 11.90 -2.78
N THR A 54 -4.72 11.40 -1.62
CA THR A 54 -5.10 12.20 -0.44
C THR A 54 -4.53 11.63 0.86
N LEU A 55 -3.60 10.69 0.77
CA LEU A 55 -2.99 10.10 1.96
C LEU A 55 -1.93 11.02 2.56
N ARG A 56 -1.82 10.97 3.89
CA ARG A 56 -0.64 11.39 4.64
C ARG A 56 -0.13 10.22 5.47
N SER A 57 1.16 10.22 5.76
CA SER A 57 1.80 9.23 6.62
C SER A 57 2.67 9.86 7.70
N LEU A 58 2.72 9.19 8.86
CA LEU A 58 3.60 9.49 9.99
C LEU A 58 3.82 8.20 10.80
N GLU A 59 5.08 7.90 11.14
CA GLU A 59 5.45 6.79 12.05
C GLU A 59 4.69 5.48 11.79
N ASP A 60 4.85 4.91 10.59
CA ASP A 60 4.19 3.67 10.16
C ASP A 60 2.66 3.72 10.19
N ARG A 61 2.03 4.90 10.08
CA ARG A 61 0.58 5.02 9.94
C ARG A 61 0.25 5.92 8.78
N ALA A 62 -0.88 5.63 8.13
CA ALA A 62 -1.41 6.46 7.08
C ALA A 62 -2.89 6.78 7.32
N TRP A 63 -3.33 7.94 6.82
CA TRP A 63 -4.73 8.34 6.85
C TRP A 63 -5.07 9.19 5.63
N CYS A 64 -6.34 9.14 5.22
CA CYS A 64 -6.86 10.04 4.19
C CYS A 64 -7.14 11.43 4.78
N THR A 65 -6.77 12.49 4.07
CA THR A 65 -7.02 13.87 4.48
C THR A 65 -8.29 14.48 3.87
N ALA A 66 -9.04 13.72 3.07
CA ALA A 66 -10.31 14.19 2.53
C ALA A 66 -11.33 14.39 3.67
N THR A 67 -12.04 15.52 3.63
CA THR A 67 -13.01 15.87 4.67
C THR A 67 -14.10 14.80 4.79
N GLY A 68 -14.30 14.26 5.99
CA GLY A 68 -15.29 13.23 6.27
C GLY A 68 -14.84 11.79 5.98
N CYS A 69 -13.62 11.58 5.46
CA CYS A 69 -13.08 10.24 5.29
C CYS A 69 -12.51 9.71 6.61
N GLY A 70 -12.92 8.51 7.02
CA GLY A 70 -12.42 7.80 8.19
C GLY A 70 -11.30 6.80 7.90
N ASN A 71 -10.87 6.67 6.64
CA ASN A 71 -9.92 5.64 6.25
C ASN A 71 -8.53 5.89 6.88
N THR A 72 -8.08 4.91 7.66
CA THR A 72 -6.78 4.90 8.33
C THR A 72 -6.17 3.50 8.26
N TRP A 73 -4.84 3.45 8.28
CA TRP A 73 -4.06 2.23 8.22
C TRP A 73 -2.99 2.26 9.31
N THR A 74 -2.80 1.12 9.97
CA THR A 74 -1.78 0.91 11.00
C THR A 74 -0.38 0.62 10.43
N TYR A 75 -0.19 0.88 9.13
CA TYR A 75 1.07 0.78 8.40
C TYR A 75 1.20 2.01 7.48
N ASP A 76 2.40 2.31 7.01
CA ASP A 76 2.65 3.40 6.04
C ASP A 76 2.14 3.02 4.65
N ARG A 77 0.84 3.19 4.43
CA ARG A 77 0.22 2.89 3.15
C ARG A 77 0.72 3.79 2.03
N LEU A 78 0.96 5.07 2.29
CA LEU A 78 1.41 6.01 1.25
C LEU A 78 2.72 5.54 0.61
N HIS A 79 3.69 5.12 1.41
CA HIS A 79 5.01 4.72 0.91
C HIS A 79 5.17 3.21 0.67
N THR A 80 4.08 2.45 0.65
CA THR A 80 4.12 1.02 0.30
C THR A 80 3.36 0.79 -1.03
N PRO A 81 3.75 -0.18 -1.87
CA PRO A 81 3.03 -0.48 -3.10
C PRO A 81 1.53 -0.65 -2.91
N CYS A 82 0.79 -0.18 -3.90
CA CYS A 82 -0.65 -0.31 -3.93
C CYS A 82 -1.04 -1.79 -3.84
N THR A 83 -2.00 -2.10 -2.98
CA THR A 83 -2.53 -3.46 -2.81
C THR A 83 -3.99 -3.56 -3.22
N GLU A 84 -4.50 -2.53 -3.90
CA GLU A 84 -5.85 -2.54 -4.45
C GLU A 84 -5.93 -3.39 -5.73
N PRO A 85 -7.05 -4.08 -5.96
CA PRO A 85 -7.26 -4.85 -7.18
C PRO A 85 -7.09 -4.00 -8.44
N ALA A 86 -6.45 -4.58 -9.45
CA ALA A 86 -6.39 -4.00 -10.78
C ALA A 86 -7.79 -3.91 -11.39
N ALA A 87 -8.09 -2.76 -11.99
CA ALA A 87 -9.35 -2.44 -12.63
C ALA A 87 -9.17 -1.78 -14.00
N ALA A 88 -7.94 -1.43 -14.39
CA ALA A 88 -7.63 -0.85 -15.69
C ALA A 88 -6.19 -1.18 -16.11
N ILE A 89 -5.92 -1.10 -17.41
CA ILE A 89 -4.57 -1.06 -17.97
C ILE A 89 -4.30 0.37 -18.45
N ALA A 90 -3.19 0.93 -18.00
CA ALA A 90 -2.65 2.17 -18.53
C ALA A 90 -1.59 1.87 -19.59
N THR A 91 -1.59 2.62 -20.69
CA THR A 91 -0.54 2.57 -21.71
C THR A 91 0.05 3.97 -21.88
N ASP A 92 1.36 4.11 -21.82
CA ASP A 92 2.05 5.38 -22.08
C ASP A 92 2.33 5.60 -23.58
N ARG A 93 2.96 6.73 -23.91
CA ARG A 93 3.26 7.11 -25.30
C ARG A 93 4.28 6.19 -25.98
N ASP A 94 5.10 5.50 -25.21
CA ASP A 94 6.11 4.56 -25.69
C ASP A 94 5.55 3.13 -25.78
N GLY A 95 4.27 2.95 -25.44
CA GLY A 95 3.57 1.66 -25.47
C GLY A 95 3.82 0.80 -24.22
N VAL A 96 4.45 1.36 -23.18
CA VAL A 96 4.64 0.65 -21.90
C VAL A 96 3.31 0.55 -21.18
N THR A 97 3.00 -0.64 -20.67
CA THR A 97 1.74 -0.93 -19.98
C THR A 97 1.92 -1.18 -18.48
N GLY A 98 0.88 -0.86 -17.70
CA GLY A 98 0.81 -1.16 -16.27
C GLY A 98 -0.62 -1.29 -15.78
N SER A 99 -0.85 -2.18 -14.81
CA SER A 99 -2.15 -2.44 -14.20
C SER A 99 -2.44 -1.43 -13.10
N LEU A 100 -3.60 -0.78 -13.16
CA LEU A 100 -4.03 0.25 -12.21
C LEU A 100 -5.30 -0.17 -11.49
N CYS A 101 -5.41 0.14 -10.20
CA CYS A 101 -6.70 0.13 -9.51
C CYS A 101 -7.56 1.31 -9.98
N SER A 102 -8.86 1.30 -9.66
CA SER A 102 -9.82 2.34 -10.08
C SER A 102 -9.38 3.76 -9.66
N ALA A 103 -8.84 3.91 -8.45
CA ALA A 103 -8.37 5.20 -7.94
C ALA A 103 -7.13 5.70 -8.71
N HIS A 104 -6.15 4.84 -8.99
CA HIS A 104 -4.97 5.22 -9.77
C HIS A 104 -5.30 5.44 -11.25
N ALA A 105 -6.21 4.66 -11.81
CA ALA A 105 -6.69 4.87 -13.18
C ALA A 105 -7.39 6.22 -13.34
N SER A 106 -8.20 6.61 -12.35
CA SER A 106 -8.87 7.91 -12.33
C SER A 106 -7.88 9.07 -12.20
N ASP A 107 -6.88 8.96 -11.31
CA ASP A 107 -5.84 9.98 -11.14
C ASP A 107 -4.97 10.11 -12.38
N ALA A 108 -4.55 8.98 -12.97
CA ALA A 108 -3.79 8.93 -14.21
C ALA A 108 -4.55 9.61 -15.37
N ALA A 109 -5.83 9.28 -15.57
CA ALA A 109 -6.67 9.88 -16.61
C ALA A 109 -6.83 11.41 -16.46
N GLN A 110 -6.74 11.94 -15.23
CA GLN A 110 -6.89 13.36 -14.95
C GLN A 110 -5.57 14.15 -15.07
N ARG A 111 -4.43 13.50 -14.82
CA ARG A 111 -3.15 14.19 -14.61
C ARG A 111 -2.05 13.82 -15.60
N LEU A 112 -2.13 12.67 -16.27
CA LEU A 112 -1.07 12.17 -17.14
C LEU A 112 -1.42 12.39 -18.61
N ASP A 113 -0.79 13.40 -19.21
CA ASP A 113 -0.91 13.66 -20.65
C ASP A 113 -0.27 12.53 -21.48
N GLY A 114 -1.00 12.08 -22.50
CA GLY A 114 -0.53 11.04 -23.42
C GLY A 114 -0.59 9.61 -22.89
N CYS A 115 -1.21 9.40 -21.74
CA CYS A 115 -1.56 8.07 -21.25
C CYS A 115 -2.98 7.69 -21.69
N SER A 116 -3.17 6.48 -22.22
CA SER A 116 -4.50 5.90 -22.44
C SER A 116 -4.85 4.93 -21.31
N ILE A 117 -6.13 4.93 -20.91
CA ILE A 117 -6.65 4.08 -19.85
C ILE A 117 -7.77 3.20 -20.42
N GLU A 118 -7.62 1.88 -20.29
CA GLU A 118 -8.63 0.89 -20.65
C GLU A 118 -9.12 0.18 -19.39
N TYR A 119 -10.40 0.33 -19.03
CA TYR A 119 -10.98 -0.31 -17.86
C TYR A 119 -11.30 -1.79 -18.14
N LEU A 120 -10.95 -2.66 -17.19
CA LEU A 120 -11.22 -4.09 -17.26
C LEU A 120 -12.70 -4.35 -16.97
N ASP A 121 -13.40 -5.00 -17.90
CA ASP A 121 -14.79 -5.41 -17.68
C ASP A 121 -14.89 -6.49 -16.59
N HIS A 122 -15.53 -6.19 -15.46
CA HIS A 122 -15.79 -7.15 -14.37
C HIS A 122 -16.78 -8.29 -14.74
N ARG A 123 -17.14 -8.45 -16.02
CA ARG A 123 -18.14 -9.41 -16.50
C ARG A 123 -17.60 -10.81 -16.84
N ALA A 124 -16.30 -11.07 -16.71
CA ALA A 124 -15.67 -12.27 -17.25
C ALA A 124 -15.06 -13.27 -16.23
N THR A 125 -15.35 -13.17 -14.93
CA THR A 125 -14.71 -14.03 -13.91
C THR A 125 -15.63 -14.94 -13.10
N ASN A 126 -16.86 -15.20 -13.57
CA ASN A 126 -17.66 -16.33 -13.09
C ASN A 126 -18.01 -17.26 -14.27
N SER A 127 -17.10 -18.17 -14.60
CA SER A 127 -17.36 -19.35 -15.44
C SER A 127 -16.46 -20.49 -14.99
#